data_AF-A0A2G9TT29-F1
#
_entry.id   AF-A0A2G9TT29-F1
#
_cell.length_a   1.000
_cell.length_b   1.000
_cell.length_c   1.000
_cell.angle_alpha   90.00
_cell.angle_beta   90.00
_cell.angle_gamma   90.00
#
_symmetry.space_group_name_H-M   'P 1'
#
loop_
_entity.id
_entity.type
_entity.pdbx_description
1 polymer ?
#
loop_
_entity_poly.entity_id
_entity_poly.type
_entity_poly.pdbx_seq_one_letter_code
_entity_poly.pdbx_strand_id
1 'polypeptide(L)'
;RSQLIKEITVLMREIERTNQRLVRMVRQRSFYRAKQATKCAILSAILMANSSKTSADSKLRFSLNPPPSRDGVEEWKRAMRVMARIPGGLPSLIRCRLWSALGDLYILSAGLDWEDIRSTTFSEKVQPDDSKIHSQILK
;
A
#
# COMPACT_ATOMS: atom_id res chain seq x y z
N ARG A 1 -8.21 11.73 -55.38
CA ARG A 1 -8.74 10.36 -55.13
C ARG A 1 -7.63 9.30 -55.03
N SER A 2 -6.67 9.26 -55.95
CA SER A 2 -5.54 8.31 -55.92
C SER A 2 -4.60 8.49 -54.71
N GLN A 3 -4.35 9.72 -54.28
CA GLN A 3 -3.47 10.02 -53.13
C GLN A 3 -4.07 9.56 -51.79
N LEU A 4 -5.36 9.84 -51.56
CA LEU A 4 -6.11 9.33 -50.41
C LEU A 4 -6.10 7.79 -50.33
N ILE A 5 -6.25 7.10 -51.47
CA ILE A 5 -6.18 5.63 -51.50
C ILE A 5 -4.78 5.15 -51.07
N LYS A 6 -3.71 5.81 -51.55
CA LYS A 6 -2.34 5.48 -51.14
C LYS A 6 -2.14 5.68 -49.64
N GLU A 7 -2.58 6.81 -49.08
CA GLU A 7 -2.47 7.10 -47.65
C GLU A 7 -3.22 6.07 -46.79
N ILE A 8 -4.44 5.70 -47.17
CA ILE A 8 -5.23 4.65 -46.49
C ILE A 8 -4.46 3.32 -46.49
N THR A 9 -3.87 2.91 -47.62
CA THR A 9 -3.10 1.65 -47.68
C THR A 9 -1.83 1.67 -46.84
N VAL A 10 -1.24 2.84 -46.61
CA VAL A 10 -0.07 3.00 -45.74
C VAL A 10 -0.50 2.87 -44.28
N LEU A 11 -1.56 3.58 -43.87
CA LEU A 11 -2.11 3.50 -42.52
C LEU A 11 -2.57 2.08 -42.16
N MET A 12 -3.24 1.37 -43.09
CA MET A 12 -3.63 -0.02 -42.87
C MET A 12 -2.42 -0.94 -42.62
N ARG A 13 -1.31 -0.73 -43.35
CA ARG A 13 -0.06 -1.47 -43.12
C ARG A 13 0.59 -1.14 -41.78
N GLU A 14 0.53 0.13 -41.37
CA GLU A 14 1.01 0.60 -40.06
C GLU A 14 0.23 -0.06 -38.92
N ILE A 15 -1.10 -0.06 -39.03
CA ILE A 15 -2.02 -0.70 -38.07
C ILE A 15 -1.72 -2.20 -37.98
N GLU A 16 -1.54 -2.88 -39.12
CA GLU A 16 -1.26 -4.31 -39.13
C GLU A 16 0.10 -4.62 -38.44
N ARG A 17 1.15 -3.84 -38.72
CA ARG A 17 2.44 -4.00 -38.03
C ARG A 17 2.34 -3.78 -36.53
N THR A 18 1.64 -2.73 -36.10
CA THR A 18 1.48 -2.41 -34.67
C THR A 18 0.63 -3.46 -33.97
N ASN A 19 -0.43 -3.97 -34.61
CA ASN A 19 -1.24 -5.10 -34.11
C ASN A 19 -0.39 -6.35 -33.92
N GLN A 20 0.42 -6.73 -34.92
CA GLN A 20 1.30 -7.90 -34.80
C GLN A 20 2.30 -7.76 -33.66
N ARG A 21 2.86 -6.55 -33.46
CA ARG A 21 3.75 -6.27 -32.33
C ARG A 21 3.00 -6.37 -31.00
N LEU A 22 1.81 -5.79 -30.90
CA LEU A 22 0.98 -5.82 -29.71
C LEU A 22 0.62 -7.26 -29.33
N VAL A 23 0.21 -8.09 -30.29
CA VAL A 23 -0.11 -9.51 -30.06
C VAL A 23 1.09 -10.24 -29.47
N ARG A 24 2.30 -10.02 -30.02
CA ARG A 24 3.53 -10.63 -29.45
C ARG A 24 3.77 -10.17 -28.02
N MET A 25 3.68 -8.87 -27.74
CA MET A 25 3.91 -8.31 -26.41
C MET A 25 2.85 -8.80 -25.39
N VAL A 26 1.59 -8.91 -25.79
CA VAL A 26 0.51 -9.42 -24.93
C VAL A 26 0.71 -10.90 -24.62
N ARG A 27 1.10 -11.72 -25.61
CA ARG A 27 1.44 -13.14 -25.39
C ARG A 27 2.66 -13.30 -24.49
N GLN A 28 3.69 -12.49 -24.69
CA GLN A 28 4.87 -12.51 -23.83
C GLN A 28 4.52 -12.11 -22.38
N ARG A 29 3.72 -11.07 -22.21
CA ARG A 29 3.22 -10.63 -20.90
C ARG A 29 2.36 -11.70 -20.23
N SER A 30 1.46 -12.36 -20.97
CA SER A 30 0.62 -13.43 -20.41
C SER A 30 1.46 -14.63 -19.96
N PHE A 31 2.47 -15.01 -20.75
CA PHE A 31 3.43 -16.05 -20.39
C PHE A 31 4.17 -15.74 -19.08
N TYR A 32 4.76 -14.54 -18.97
CA TYR A 32 5.47 -14.16 -17.74
C TYR A 32 4.54 -14.04 -16.54
N ARG A 33 3.31 -13.55 -16.72
CA ARG A 33 2.30 -13.52 -15.67
C ARG A 33 1.94 -14.92 -15.18
N ALA A 34 1.77 -15.89 -16.09
CA ALA A 34 1.54 -17.28 -15.72
C ALA A 34 2.73 -17.85 -14.92
N LYS A 35 3.96 -17.63 -15.40
CA LYS A 35 5.18 -18.07 -14.69
C LYS A 35 5.30 -17.43 -13.30
N GLN A 36 4.96 -16.16 -13.17
CA GLN A 36 4.93 -15.45 -11.89
C GLN A 36 3.84 -16.01 -10.96
N ALA A 37 2.64 -16.29 -11.49
CA ALA A 37 1.55 -16.88 -10.72
C ALA A 37 1.93 -18.27 -10.17
N THR A 38 2.61 -19.10 -10.96
CA THR A 38 3.14 -20.39 -10.49
C THR A 38 4.14 -20.21 -9.35
N LYS A 39 5.08 -19.26 -9.46
CA LYS A 39 6.04 -18.97 -8.37
C LYS A 39 5.33 -18.49 -7.10
N CYS A 40 4.34 -17.60 -7.23
CA CYS A 40 3.56 -17.12 -6.09
C CYS A 40 2.74 -18.24 -5.45
N ALA A 41 2.21 -19.17 -6.25
CA ALA A 41 1.51 -20.35 -5.75
C ALA A 41 2.43 -21.29 -4.97
N ILE A 42 3.65 -21.54 -5.47
CA ILE A 42 4.67 -22.32 -4.75
C ILE A 42 5.03 -21.67 -3.42
N LEU A 43 5.32 -20.35 -3.42
CA LEU A 43 5.62 -19.63 -2.19
C LEU A 43 4.44 -19.67 -1.21
N SER A 44 3.21 -19.52 -1.70
CA SER A 44 2.01 -19.66 -0.87
C SER A 44 1.94 -21.05 -0.24
N ALA A 45 2.23 -22.12 -0.99
CA ALA A 45 2.22 -23.48 -0.48
C ALA A 45 3.29 -23.71 0.60
N ILE A 46 4.52 -23.20 0.38
CA ILE A 46 5.60 -23.28 1.37
C ILE A 46 5.21 -22.53 2.65
N LEU A 47 4.69 -21.31 2.52
CA LEU A 47 4.25 -20.52 3.67
C LEU A 47 3.10 -21.21 4.42
N MET A 48 2.13 -21.77 3.70
CA MET A 48 1.02 -22.52 4.29
C MET A 48 1.47 -23.79 5.01
N ALA A 49 2.47 -24.50 4.47
CA ALA A 49 3.02 -25.70 5.09
C ALA A 49 3.74 -25.42 6.42
N ASN A 50 4.32 -24.22 6.56
CA ASN A 50 5.07 -23.78 7.74
C ASN A 50 4.26 -22.87 8.68
N SER A 51 3.01 -22.56 8.34
CA SER A 51 2.11 -21.76 9.19
C SER A 51 1.55 -22.62 10.32
N SER A 52 1.13 -21.95 11.41
CA SER A 52 0.37 -22.56 12.51
C SER A 52 -1.05 -23.00 12.13
N LYS A 53 -1.41 -22.98 10.84
CA LYS A 53 -2.68 -23.45 10.25
C LYS A 53 -3.91 -22.80 10.89
N THR A 54 -3.80 -21.53 11.26
CA THR A 54 -4.96 -20.79 11.74
C THR A 54 -5.98 -20.57 10.62
N SER A 55 -7.26 -20.39 10.96
CA SER A 55 -8.32 -20.11 9.97
C SER A 55 -8.08 -18.82 9.18
N ALA A 56 -7.27 -17.91 9.72
CA ALA A 56 -6.80 -16.70 9.04
C ALA A 56 -5.73 -17.03 7.98
N ASP A 57 -4.78 -17.92 8.31
CA ASP A 57 -3.70 -18.30 7.41
C ASP A 57 -4.21 -19.03 6.17
N SER A 58 -5.23 -19.89 6.32
CA SER A 58 -5.82 -20.63 5.18
C SER A 58 -6.40 -19.72 4.09
N LYS A 59 -6.64 -18.43 4.38
CA LYS A 59 -7.16 -17.45 3.42
C LYS A 59 -6.06 -16.60 2.78
N LEU A 60 -4.83 -16.67 3.29
CA LEU A 60 -3.70 -15.87 2.80
C LEU A 60 -3.08 -16.52 1.56
N ARG A 61 -2.88 -15.73 0.51
CA ARG A 61 -2.09 -16.12 -0.67
C ARG A 61 -0.99 -15.11 -0.89
N PHE A 62 0.23 -15.59 -1.13
CA PHE A 62 1.33 -14.74 -1.50
C PHE A 62 1.06 -14.13 -2.89
N SER A 63 1.20 -12.81 -3.00
CA SER A 63 1.08 -12.06 -4.24
C SER A 63 2.10 -10.93 -4.25
N LEU A 64 2.67 -10.66 -5.42
CA LEU A 64 3.55 -9.49 -5.63
C LEU A 64 2.77 -8.22 -5.95
N ASN A 65 1.51 -8.34 -6.39
CA ASN A 65 0.65 -7.20 -6.61
C ASN A 65 -0.19 -6.99 -5.34
N PRO A 66 -0.43 -5.73 -4.92
CA PRO A 66 -1.39 -5.46 -3.87
C PRO A 66 -2.75 -6.03 -4.27
N PRO A 67 -3.53 -6.58 -3.33
CA PRO A 67 -4.85 -7.07 -3.64
C PRO A 67 -5.74 -5.93 -4.16
N PRO A 68 -6.66 -6.23 -5.08
CA PRO A 68 -7.49 -5.22 -5.73
C PRO A 68 -8.56 -4.60 -4.81
N SER A 69 -8.60 -4.97 -3.53
CA SER A 69 -9.58 -4.42 -2.57
C SER A 69 -9.20 -2.99 -2.16
N ARG A 70 -10.22 -2.21 -1.80
CA ARG A 70 -10.06 -0.86 -1.21
C ARG A 70 -9.41 -0.88 0.18
N ASP A 71 -9.11 -2.07 0.71
CA ASP A 71 -8.64 -2.27 2.09
C ASP A 71 -7.10 -2.30 2.19
N GLY A 72 -6.37 -1.84 1.17
CA GLY A 72 -4.91 -1.83 1.19
C GLY A 72 -4.31 -1.12 2.40
N VAL A 73 -4.99 -0.09 2.93
CA VAL A 73 -4.59 0.59 4.17
C VAL A 73 -4.78 -0.30 5.40
N GLU A 74 -5.88 -1.04 5.49
CA GLU A 74 -6.13 -1.94 6.63
C GLU A 74 -5.23 -3.18 6.61
N GLU A 75 -4.93 -3.68 5.42
CA GLU A 75 -3.96 -4.76 5.26
C GLU A 75 -2.53 -4.30 5.59
N TRP A 76 -2.14 -3.09 5.16
CA TRP A 76 -0.88 -2.48 5.57
C TRP A 76 -0.81 -2.30 7.09
N LYS A 77 -1.88 -1.76 7.73
CA LYS A 77 -1.94 -1.64 9.19
C LYS A 77 -1.81 -3.00 9.88
N ARG A 78 -2.46 -4.03 9.36
CA ARG A 78 -2.36 -5.41 9.87
C ARG A 78 -0.93 -5.94 9.74
N ALA A 79 -0.30 -5.77 8.58
CA ALA A 79 1.07 -6.20 8.34
C ALA A 79 2.06 -5.49 9.27
N MET A 80 1.95 -4.16 9.43
CA MET A 80 2.80 -3.39 10.33
C MET A 80 2.63 -3.80 11.79
N ARG A 81 1.39 -4.10 12.23
CA ARG A 81 1.12 -4.66 13.57
C ARG A 81 1.81 -6.00 13.80
N VAL A 82 1.85 -6.87 12.78
CA VAL A 82 2.57 -8.15 12.86
C VAL A 82 4.07 -7.90 12.90
N MET A 83 4.60 -7.03 12.03
CA MET A 83 6.03 -6.68 12.01
C MET A 83 6.53 -6.12 13.34
N ALA A 84 5.73 -5.30 14.02
CA ALA A 84 6.04 -4.77 15.34
C ALA A 84 6.18 -5.86 16.42
N ARG A 85 5.57 -7.04 16.22
CA ARG A 85 5.57 -8.18 17.16
C ARG A 85 6.68 -9.21 16.88
N ILE A 86 7.43 -9.06 15.78
CA ILE A 86 8.55 -9.95 15.45
C ILE A 86 9.70 -9.71 16.45
N PRO A 87 10.43 -10.74 16.90
CA PRO A 87 11.64 -10.57 17.70
C PRO A 87 12.65 -9.66 16.98
N GLY A 88 13.14 -8.61 17.67
CA GLY A 88 13.94 -7.54 17.07
C GLY A 88 13.13 -6.32 16.58
N GLY A 89 11.81 -6.46 16.52
CA GLY A 89 10.87 -5.38 16.23
C GLY A 89 11.04 -4.75 14.85
N LEU A 90 10.49 -3.54 14.69
CA LEU A 90 10.64 -2.75 13.47
C LEU A 90 12.04 -2.12 13.39
N PRO A 91 12.73 -2.23 12.24
CA PRO A 91 13.96 -1.48 11.97
C PRO A 91 13.78 0.02 12.25
N SER A 92 14.81 0.67 12.78
CA SER A 92 14.76 2.08 13.22
C SER A 92 14.27 3.03 12.12
N LEU A 93 14.75 2.85 10.89
CA LEU A 93 14.35 3.65 9.72
C LEU A 93 12.85 3.55 9.42
N ILE A 94 12.27 2.36 9.60
CA ILE A 94 10.85 2.10 9.34
C ILE A 94 10.01 2.62 10.51
N ARG A 95 10.53 2.48 11.73
CA ARG A 95 9.84 2.86 12.97
C ARG A 95 9.41 4.33 12.97
N CYS A 96 10.34 5.25 12.68
CA CYS A 96 10.01 6.68 12.68
C CYS A 96 8.91 7.01 11.66
N ARG A 97 9.05 6.50 10.43
CA ARG A 97 8.05 6.73 9.37
C ARG A 97 6.70 6.12 9.70
N LEU A 98 6.68 4.93 10.29
CA LEU A 98 5.46 4.25 10.67
C LEU A 98 4.70 5.03 11.75
N TRP A 99 5.39 5.46 12.82
CA TRP A 99 4.75 6.19 13.91
C TRP A 99 4.24 7.56 13.45
N SER A 100 5.01 8.29 12.64
CA SER A 100 4.53 9.54 12.04
C SER A 100 3.27 9.32 11.21
N ALA A 101 3.28 8.35 10.29
CA ALA A 101 2.12 8.06 9.45
C ALA A 101 0.90 7.63 10.26
N LEU A 102 1.08 6.83 11.32
CA LEU A 102 -0.01 6.44 12.22
C LEU A 102 -0.55 7.63 13.02
N GLY A 103 0.32 8.55 13.44
CA GLY A 103 -0.07 9.80 14.11
C GLY A 103 -0.91 10.69 13.20
N ASP A 104 -0.45 10.92 11.98
CA ASP A 104 -1.17 11.73 10.98
C ASP A 104 -2.55 11.13 10.67
N LEU A 105 -2.61 9.81 10.46
CA LEU A 105 -3.85 9.07 10.26
C LEU A 105 -4.80 9.20 11.46
N TYR A 106 -4.27 9.19 12.68
CA TYR A 106 -5.07 9.32 13.89
C TYR A 106 -5.68 10.73 14.00
N ILE A 107 -4.87 11.77 13.84
CA ILE A 107 -5.31 13.18 13.86
C ILE A 107 -6.45 13.39 12.85
N LEU A 108 -6.26 12.92 11.62
CA LEU A 108 -7.29 12.96 10.57
C LEU A 108 -8.56 12.21 10.98
N SER A 109 -8.42 11.00 11.52
CA SER A 109 -9.57 10.18 11.92
C SER A 109 -10.35 10.74 13.11
N ALA A 110 -9.66 11.44 14.01
CA ALA A 110 -10.24 12.08 15.19
C ALA A 110 -10.85 13.45 14.86
N GLY A 111 -10.71 13.94 13.62
CA GLY A 111 -11.20 15.25 13.22
C GLY A 111 -10.49 16.40 13.93
N LEU A 112 -9.24 16.18 14.36
CA LEU A 112 -8.46 17.15 15.10
C LEU A 112 -7.74 18.09 14.13
N ASP A 113 -7.92 19.40 14.32
CA ASP A 113 -7.06 20.39 13.68
C ASP A 113 -5.78 20.53 14.51
N TRP A 114 -4.73 19.86 14.07
CA TRP A 114 -3.45 19.87 14.76
C TRP A 114 -2.80 21.26 14.84
N GLU A 115 -3.09 22.13 13.87
CA GLU A 115 -2.53 23.47 13.82
C GLU A 115 -3.20 24.38 14.85
N ASP A 116 -4.53 24.27 14.97
CA ASP A 116 -5.31 24.96 16.02
C ASP A 116 -4.93 24.46 17.42
N ILE A 117 -4.86 23.13 17.61
CA ILE A 117 -4.45 22.53 18.88
C ILE A 117 -3.05 22.99 19.27
N ARG A 118 -2.11 23.02 18.33
CA ARG A 118 -0.74 23.49 18.59
C ARG A 118 -0.72 24.96 18.99
N SER A 119 -1.44 25.82 18.26
CA SER A 119 -1.52 27.24 18.57
C SER A 119 -2.13 27.50 19.95
N THR A 120 -3.13 26.70 20.32
CA THR A 120 -3.87 26.85 21.58
C THR A 120 -3.07 26.31 22.76
N THR A 121 -2.45 25.14 22.60
CA THR A 121 -1.70 24.45 23.68
C THR A 121 -0.35 25.12 23.98
N PHE A 122 0.33 25.64 22.95
CA PHE A 122 1.60 26.36 23.09
C PHE A 122 1.43 27.89 23.07
N SER A 123 0.23 28.37 23.36
CA SER A 123 -0.03 29.79 23.55
C SER A 123 0.70 30.30 24.79
N GLU A 124 1.33 31.47 24.71
CA GLU A 124 1.92 32.15 25.87
C GLU A 124 0.86 32.61 26.89
N LYS A 125 -0.41 32.63 26.49
CA LYS A 125 -1.54 33.01 27.34
C LYS A 125 -2.08 31.79 28.08
N VAL A 126 -2.20 31.92 29.41
CA VAL A 126 -2.80 30.92 30.30
C VAL A 126 -4.24 30.64 29.88
N GLN A 127 -4.52 29.39 29.54
CA GLN A 127 -5.86 28.88 29.27
C GLN A 127 -6.53 28.49 30.60
N PRO A 128 -7.86 28.59 30.70
CA PRO A 128 -8.59 28.23 31.93
C PRO A 128 -8.34 26.79 32.40
N ASP A 129 -8.07 25.87 31.46
CA ASP A 129 -7.77 24.47 31.75
C ASP A 129 -6.31 24.20 32.20
N ASP A 130 -5.38 25.15 32.04
CA ASP A 130 -3.96 24.99 32.43
C ASP A 130 -3.78 24.84 33.94
N SER A 131 -4.75 25.35 34.71
CA SER A 131 -4.81 25.17 36.17
C SER A 131 -4.91 23.70 36.59
N LYS A 132 -5.50 22.85 35.73
CA LYS A 132 -5.65 21.40 35.97
C LYS A 132 -4.42 20.60 35.55
N ILE A 133 -3.57 21.15 34.68
CA ILE A 133 -2.34 20.49 34.20
C ILE A 133 -1.25 20.57 35.29
N HIS A 134 -1.15 21.72 35.97
CA HIS A 134 -0.16 21.94 37.03
C HIS A 134 -0.28 20.95 38.20
N SER A 135 -1.50 20.48 38.50
CA SER A 135 -1.72 19.48 39.56
C SER A 135 -1.33 18.06 39.17
N GLN A 136 -1.12 17.77 37.87
CA GLN A 136 -0.74 16.44 37.37
C GLN A 136 0.76 16.27 37.13
N ILE A 137 1.47 17.36 36.80
CA ILE A 137 2.93 17.33 36.54
C ILE A 137 3.74 17.23 37.84
N LEU A 138 3.17 17.64 38.98
CA LEU A 138 3.76 17.44 40.30
C LEU A 138 3.49 16.01 40.80
N LYS A 139 4.32 15.07 40.37
CA LYS A 139 4.51 13.76 41.02
C LYS A 139 5.99 13.45 41.14
#